data_AF-A0A6B3CIW3-F1
#
_entry.id   AF-A0A6B3CIW3-F1
#
_cell.length_a   1.000
_cell.length_b   1.000
_cell.length_c   1.000
_cell.angle_alpha   90.00
_cell.angle_beta   90.00
_cell.angle_gamma   90.00
#
_symmetry.space_group_name_H-M   'P 1'
#
loop_
_entity.id
_entity.type
_entity.pdbx_description
1 polymer ?
#
loop_
_entity_poly.entity_id
_entity_poly.type
_entity_poly.pdbx_seq_one_letter_code
_entity_poly.pdbx_strand_id
1 'polypeptide(L)'
;SDRERARLAQYLAAHRVDGVLLVSVHADDPLPDLLTQLEIPAVISGPRSAAEPLASVDSDNYGGARSAVEHLLSRGRGRIAHITGHLAVYGAQ
;
A
#
# COMPACT_ATOMS: atom_id res chain seq x y z
N SER A 1 -9.78 -11.60 8.89
CA SER A 1 -10.09 -12.98 9.35
C SER A 1 -10.37 -13.89 8.14
N ASP A 2 -10.16 -15.21 8.22
CA ASP A 2 -10.49 -16.15 7.12
C ASP A 2 -11.95 -16.01 6.64
N ARG A 3 -12.87 -15.65 7.55
CA ARG A 3 -14.27 -15.35 7.22
C ARG A 3 -14.45 -14.11 6.35
N GLU A 4 -13.65 -13.07 6.56
CA GLU A 4 -13.66 -11.87 5.71
C GLU A 4 -13.11 -12.18 4.33
N ARG A 5 -12.03 -12.96 4.23
CA ARG A 5 -11.48 -13.38 2.93
C ARG A 5 -12.46 -14.24 2.14
N ALA A 6 -13.10 -15.21 2.78
CA ALA A 6 -14.11 -16.03 2.13
C ALA A 6 -15.31 -15.20 1.64
N ARG A 7 -15.78 -14.23 2.44
CA ARG A 7 -16.84 -13.29 2.03
C ARG A 7 -16.41 -12.40 0.86
N LEU A 8 -15.17 -11.90 0.89
CA LEU A 8 -14.65 -11.04 -0.16
C LEU A 8 -14.50 -11.79 -1.48
N ALA A 9 -13.95 -13.01 -1.45
CA ALA A 9 -13.84 -13.87 -2.62
C ALA A 9 -15.22 -14.22 -3.20
N GLN A 10 -16.20 -14.55 -2.35
CA GLN A 10 -17.59 -14.78 -2.79
C GLN A 10 -18.25 -13.54 -3.39
N TYR A 11 -17.97 -12.35 -2.83
CA TYR A 11 -18.52 -11.09 -3.33
C TYR A 11 -17.92 -10.68 -4.69
N LEU A 12 -16.61 -10.89 -4.86
CA LEU A 12 -15.88 -10.64 -6.11
C LEU A 12 -16.27 -11.63 -7.21
N ALA A 13 -16.41 -12.92 -6.87
CA ALA A 13 -16.85 -13.97 -7.79
C ALA A 13 -18.30 -13.77 -8.27
N ALA A 14 -19.11 -13.01 -7.54
CA ALA A 14 -20.47 -12.66 -7.95
C ALA A 14 -20.52 -11.54 -9.01
N HIS A 15 -19.38 -11.04 -9.52
CA HIS A 15 -19.24 -9.97 -10.52
C HIS A 15 -20.14 -8.74 -10.24
N ARG A 16 -20.30 -8.38 -8.97
CA ARG A 16 -21.12 -7.22 -8.57
C ARG A 16 -20.40 -5.88 -8.66
N VAL A 17 -19.15 -5.88 -9.12
CA VAL A 17 -18.31 -4.68 -9.21
C VAL A 17 -17.51 -4.68 -10.51
N ASP A 18 -17.32 -3.51 -11.10
CA ASP A 18 -16.52 -3.31 -12.31
C ASP A 18 -15.01 -3.23 -12.02
N GLY A 19 -14.62 -3.07 -10.75
CA GLY A 19 -13.23 -3.03 -10.32
C GLY A 19 -13.07 -2.81 -8.82
N VAL A 20 -11.82 -2.88 -8.34
CA VAL A 20 -11.46 -2.83 -6.93
C VAL A 20 -10.35 -1.80 -6.68
N LEU A 21 -10.54 -0.95 -5.67
CA LEU A 21 -9.47 -0.14 -5.10
C LEU A 21 -9.01 -0.76 -3.79
N LEU A 22 -7.74 -1.13 -3.72
CA LEU A 22 -7.11 -1.68 -2.54
C LEU A 22 -6.37 -0.60 -1.75
N VAL A 23 -6.71 -0.45 -0.48
CA VAL A 23 -6.11 0.52 0.43
C VAL A 23 -5.65 -0.20 1.70
N SER A 24 -4.48 0.16 2.22
CA SER A 24 -3.92 -0.40 3.46
C SER A 24 -3.72 -1.93 3.42
N VAL A 25 -3.19 -2.43 2.31
CA VAL A 25 -2.93 -3.87 2.13
C VAL A 25 -1.59 -4.23 2.78
N HIS A 26 -1.58 -5.32 3.55
CA HIS A 26 -0.36 -5.85 4.14
C HIS A 26 0.45 -6.60 3.07
N ALA A 27 1.78 -6.67 3.22
CA ALA A 27 2.66 -7.32 2.24
C ALA A 27 2.23 -8.76 1.92
N ASP A 28 1.83 -9.53 2.94
CA ASP A 28 1.44 -10.94 2.82
C ASP A 28 -0.04 -11.17 2.50
N ASP A 29 -0.78 -10.13 2.09
CA ASP A 29 -2.17 -10.33 1.67
C ASP A 29 -2.22 -10.98 0.28
N PRO A 30 -2.87 -12.15 0.10
CA PRO A 30 -3.01 -12.82 -1.19
C PRO A 30 -4.13 -12.22 -2.06
N LEU A 31 -4.91 -11.27 -1.55
CA LEU A 31 -6.02 -10.67 -2.29
C LEU A 31 -5.59 -9.99 -3.61
N PRO A 32 -4.50 -9.20 -3.66
CA PRO A 32 -4.02 -8.62 -4.93
C PRO A 32 -3.71 -9.69 -5.98
N ASP A 33 -3.09 -10.79 -5.57
CA ASP A 33 -2.72 -11.89 -6.45
C ASP A 33 -3.97 -12.64 -6.94
N LEU A 34 -4.97 -12.82 -6.06
CA LEU A 34 -6.26 -13.40 -6.41
C LEU A 34 -7.05 -12.52 -7.39
N LEU A 35 -7.06 -11.19 -7.21
CA LEU A 35 -7.72 -10.27 -8.14
C LEU A 35 -7.07 -10.33 -9.53
N THR A 36 -5.74 -10.44 -9.57
CA THR A 36 -4.98 -10.65 -10.82
C THR A 36 -5.40 -11.96 -11.49
N GLN A 37 -5.50 -13.06 -10.75
CA GLN A 37 -5.90 -14.37 -11.27
C GLN A 37 -7.36 -14.39 -11.78
N LEU A 38 -8.25 -13.66 -11.12
CA LEU A 38 -9.65 -13.53 -11.50
C LEU A 38 -9.90 -12.49 -12.61
N GLU A 39 -8.82 -11.87 -13.12
CA GLU A 39 -8.86 -10.81 -14.15
C GLU A 39 -9.80 -9.65 -13.78
N ILE A 40 -9.92 -9.35 -12.48
CA ILE A 40 -10.73 -8.25 -11.97
C ILE A 40 -9.87 -6.98 -12.01
N PRO A 41 -10.30 -5.90 -12.71
CA PRO A 41 -9.57 -4.65 -12.72
C PRO A 41 -9.34 -4.11 -11.32
N ALA A 42 -8.08 -3.89 -10.95
CA ALA A 42 -7.73 -3.44 -9.60
C ALA A 42 -6.58 -2.43 -9.60
N VAL A 43 -6.66 -1.49 -8.66
CA VAL A 43 -5.61 -0.51 -8.36
C VAL A 43 -5.26 -0.62 -6.87
N ILE A 44 -3.98 -0.53 -6.53
CA ILE A 44 -3.50 -0.55 -5.14
C ILE A 44 -2.88 0.79 -4.72
N SER A 45 -3.21 1.24 -3.51
CA SER A 45 -2.59 2.39 -2.87
C SER A 45 -1.31 1.95 -2.15
N GLY A 46 -0.16 2.31 -2.72
CA GLY A 46 1.16 1.87 -2.27
C GLY A 46 1.48 0.44 -2.69
N PRO A 47 2.51 0.19 -3.50
CA PRO A 47 2.88 -1.17 -3.89
C PRO A 47 3.39 -1.98 -2.69
N ARG A 48 3.13 -3.29 -2.65
CA ARG A 48 3.65 -4.17 -1.58
C ARG A 48 5.11 -4.55 -1.79
N SER A 49 5.60 -4.43 -3.02
CA SER A 49 6.97 -4.70 -3.41
C SER A 49 7.28 -4.06 -4.76
N ALA A 50 8.56 -4.06 -5.17
CA ALA A 50 8.97 -3.63 -6.50
C ALA A 50 8.37 -4.46 -7.65
N ALA A 51 7.91 -5.68 -7.35
CA ALA A 51 7.32 -6.61 -8.31
C ALA A 51 5.78 -6.67 -8.21
N GLU A 52 5.15 -5.64 -7.64
CA GLU A 52 3.68 -5.59 -7.51
C GLU A 52 3.00 -5.72 -8.89
N PRO A 53 2.16 -6.76 -9.11
CA PRO A 53 1.50 -6.98 -10.39
C PRO A 53 0.36 -5.99 -10.67
N LEU A 54 -0.22 -5.39 -9.63
CA LEU A 54 -1.33 -4.46 -9.78
C LEU A 54 -0.85 -3.06 -10.18
N ALA A 55 -1.68 -2.36 -10.95
CA ALA A 55 -1.52 -0.92 -11.15
C ALA A 55 -1.51 -0.22 -9.78
N SER A 56 -0.53 0.64 -9.53
CA SER A 56 -0.35 1.27 -8.22
C SER A 56 -0.33 2.79 -8.31
N VAL A 57 -0.83 3.40 -7.25
CA VAL A 57 -0.69 4.82 -6.97
C VAL A 57 -0.03 4.95 -5.62
N ASP A 58 1.02 5.75 -5.53
CA ASP A 58 1.72 5.99 -4.27
C ASP A 58 2.04 7.47 -4.09
N SER A 59 2.30 7.86 -2.85
CA SER A 59 2.83 9.17 -2.50
C SER A 59 4.35 9.16 -2.54
N ASP A 60 4.94 10.30 -2.89
CA ASP A 60 6.39 10.51 -2.75
C ASP A 60 6.76 10.71 -1.27
N ASN A 61 6.73 9.61 -0.50
CA ASN A 61 7.06 9.62 0.92
C ASN A 61 8.53 9.98 1.16
N TYR A 62 9.42 9.63 0.24
CA TYR A 62 10.83 10.02 0.30
C TYR A 62 10.99 11.54 0.18
N GLY A 63 10.41 12.15 -0.85
CA GLY A 63 10.41 13.60 -1.04
C GLY A 63 9.71 14.34 0.09
N GLY A 64 8.62 13.77 0.62
CA GLY A 64 7.92 14.29 1.79
C GLY A 64 8.80 14.28 3.05
N ALA A 65 9.44 13.15 3.36
CA ALA A 65 10.35 13.02 4.50
C ALA A 65 11.56 13.95 4.38
N ARG A 66 12.15 14.03 3.19
CA ARG A 66 13.22 14.97 2.89
C ARG A 66 12.79 16.42 3.14
N SER A 67 11.64 16.82 2.61
CA SER A 67 11.08 18.17 2.79
C SER A 67 10.85 18.48 4.26
N ALA A 68 10.36 17.51 5.05
CA ALA A 68 10.16 17.67 6.48
C ALA A 68 11.49 17.87 7.24
N VAL A 69 12.52 17.09 6.91
CA VAL A 69 13.85 17.21 7.53
C VAL A 69 14.53 18.53 7.13
N GLU A 70 14.46 18.92 5.86
CA GLU A 70 14.95 20.22 5.37
C GLU A 70 14.28 21.38 6.12
N HIS A 71 12.98 21.30 6.37
CA HIS A 71 12.27 22.27 7.21
C HIS A 71 12.84 22.32 8.63
N LEU A 72 13.07 21.18 9.29
CA LEU A 72 13.64 21.16 10.65
C LEU A 72 15.06 21.73 10.70
N LEU A 73 15.91 21.38 9.72
CA LEU A 73 17.26 21.93 9.58
C LEU A 73 17.23 23.45 9.38
N SER A 74 16.31 23.96 8.55
CA SER A 74 16.12 25.41 8.32
C SER A 74 15.76 26.17 9.61
N ARG A 75 15.22 25.48 10.61
CA ARG A 75 14.85 26.01 11.93
C ARG A 75 15.95 25.80 12.98
N GLY A 76 17.15 25.39 12.57
CA GLY A 76 18.32 25.20 13.44
C GLY A 76 18.33 23.90 14.24
N ARG A 77 17.50 22.90 13.88
CA ARG A 77 17.45 21.62 14.60
C ARG A 77 18.58 20.71 14.11
N GLY A 78 19.53 20.37 14.99
CA GLY A 78 20.66 19.48 14.67
C GLY A 78 20.54 18.04 15.18
N ARG A 79 19.50 17.72 15.96
CA ARG A 79 19.23 16.39 16.51
C ARG A 79 17.79 16.02 16.17
N ILE A 80 17.60 15.30 15.08
CA ILE A 80 16.30 14.94 14.53
C ILE A 80 16.11 13.43 14.72
N ALA A 81 15.00 13.03 15.34
CA ALA A 81 14.62 11.63 15.49
C ALA A 81 13.51 11.28 14.49
N HIS A 82 13.50 10.05 14.00
CA HIS A 82 12.45 9.50 13.14
C HIS A 82 11.71 8.40 13.89
N ILE A 83 10.39 8.53 14.01
CA ILE A 83 9.49 7.47 14.47
C ILE A 83 8.82 6.91 13.22
N THR A 84 9.27 5.73 12.78
CA THR A 84 8.79 5.10 11.55
C THR A 84 7.68 4.09 11.81
N GLY A 85 6.92 3.76 10.76
CA GLY A 85 5.99 2.65 10.74
C GLY A 85 6.71 1.29 10.75
N HIS A 86 5.96 0.21 10.56
CA HIS A 86 6.55 -1.12 10.51
C HIS A 86 7.46 -1.25 9.28
N LEU A 87 8.75 -1.56 9.48
CA LEU A 87 9.76 -1.67 8.41
C LEU A 87 9.52 -2.79 7.39
N ALA A 88 8.51 -3.64 7.63
CA ALA A 88 8.09 -4.68 6.69
C ALA A 88 7.15 -4.11 5.62
N VAL A 89 6.63 -2.90 5.81
CA VAL A 89 5.86 -2.18 4.80
C VAL A 89 6.86 -1.62 3.78
N TYR A 90 6.67 -1.94 2.51
CA TYR A 90 7.57 -1.55 1.44
C TYR A 90 7.77 -0.03 1.33
N GLY A 91 6.69 0.75 1.46
CA GLY A 91 6.76 2.21 1.47
C GLY A 91 7.38 2.84 2.73
N ALA A 92 7.77 2.04 3.73
CA ALA A 92 8.44 2.52 4.95
C ALA A 92 9.98 2.38 4.90
N GLN A 93 10.52 1.87 3.79
CA GLN A 93 11.96 1.71 3.54
C GLN A 93 12.62 3.00 3.03
#